data_AF-A0A383CAS4-F1
#
_entry.id   AF-A0A383CAS4-F1
#
_cell.length_a   1.000
_cell.length_b   1.000
_cell.length_c   1.000
_cell.angle_alpha   90.00
_cell.angle_beta   90.00
_cell.angle_gamma   90.00
#
_symmetry.space_group_name_H-M   'P 1'
#
loop_
_entity.id
_entity.type
_entity.pdbx_description
1 polymer ?
#
loop_
_entity_poly.entity_id
_entity_poly.type
_entity_poly.pdbx_seq_one_letter_code
_entity_poly.pdbx_strand_id
1 'polypeptide(L)'
;MTELLVVTLLTFFTILALGLMGARADFMQRRIESLLAVISAAIILFLMAYVLAEVLMRYAFNSPLPGHLEGAELLLPMIVFLAVSYTQARNGHVGMSLVVD
;
A
#
# COMPACT_ATOMS: atom_id res chain seq x y z
N MET A 1 25.44 18.13 -39.23
CA MET A 1 24.30 17.33 -39.73
C MET A 1 24.33 15.90 -39.17
N THR A 2 25.48 15.20 -39.19
CA THR A 2 25.65 13.85 -38.66
C THR A 2 25.46 13.74 -37.14
N GLU A 3 26.03 14.66 -36.36
CA GLU A 3 25.89 14.66 -34.88
C GLU A 3 24.42 14.78 -34.41
N LEU A 4 23.63 15.64 -35.07
CA LEU A 4 22.20 15.82 -34.77
C LEU A 4 21.37 14.57 -35.10
N LEU A 5 21.72 13.85 -36.17
CA LEU A 5 21.12 12.56 -36.51
C LEU A 5 21.46 11.48 -35.47
N VAL A 6 22.69 11.43 -34.98
CA VAL A 6 23.11 10.47 -33.96
C VAL A 6 22.39 10.70 -32.63
N VAL A 7 22.29 11.95 -32.17
CA VAL A 7 21.62 12.29 -30.90
C VAL A 7 20.12 11.94 -30.95
N THR A 8 19.43 12.24 -32.05
CA THR A 8 18.00 11.93 -32.19
C THR A 8 17.71 10.43 -32.26
N LEU A 9 18.56 9.65 -32.92
CA LEU A 9 18.44 8.19 -32.93
C LEU A 9 18.69 7.59 -31.54
N LEU A 10 19.68 8.11 -30.81
CA LEU A 10 19.98 7.65 -29.45
C LEU A 10 18.84 7.94 -28.47
N THR A 11 18.20 9.12 -28.54
CA THR A 11 17.06 9.44 -27.67
C THR A 11 15.82 8.60 -28.00
N PHE A 12 15.56 8.31 -29.26
CA PHE A 12 14.49 7.37 -29.64
C PHE A 12 14.76 5.96 -29.10
N PHE A 13 16.01 5.50 -29.19
CA PHE A 13 16.42 4.20 -28.65
C PHE A 13 16.26 4.14 -27.13
N THR A 14 16.66 5.19 -26.39
CA THR A 14 16.52 5.21 -24.93
C THR A 14 15.06 5.23 -24.50
N ILE A 15 14.18 5.99 -25.16
CA ILE A 15 12.73 6.00 -24.86
C ILE A 15 12.12 4.62 -25.12
N LEU A 16 12.46 3.99 -26.26
CA LEU A 16 11.99 2.65 -26.60
C LEU A 16 12.45 1.62 -25.56
N ALA A 17 13.74 1.65 -25.19
CA ALA A 17 14.30 0.75 -24.18
C ALA A 17 13.61 0.93 -22.83
N LEU A 18 13.40 2.18 -22.39
CA LEU A 18 12.72 2.48 -21.13
C LEU A 18 11.27 1.99 -21.13
N GLY A 19 10.54 2.16 -22.24
CA GLY A 19 9.16 1.69 -22.38
C GLY A 19 9.02 0.18 -22.29
N LEU A 20 9.95 -0.57 -22.91
CA LEU A 20 9.97 -2.03 -22.84
C LEU A 20 10.31 -2.54 -21.44
N MET A 21 11.26 -1.89 -20.75
CA MET A 21 11.61 -2.24 -19.37
C MET A 21 10.50 -1.87 -18.38
N GLY A 22 9.84 -0.72 -18.60
CA GLY A 22 8.73 -0.22 -17.80
C GLY A 22 7.54 -1.19 -17.77
N ALA A 23 7.15 -1.72 -18.93
CA ALA A 23 6.02 -2.66 -19.01
C ALA A 23 6.22 -3.93 -18.15
N ARG A 24 7.45 -4.43 -18.03
CA ARG A 24 7.77 -5.58 -17.15
C ARG A 24 7.79 -5.18 -15.67
N ALA A 25 8.34 -3.99 -15.37
CA ALA A 25 8.37 -3.45 -14.02
C ALA A 25 6.94 -3.24 -13.48
N ASP A 26 6.03 -2.70 -14.30
CA ASP A 26 4.64 -2.46 -13.93
C ASP A 26 3.92 -3.75 -13.51
N PHE A 27 4.16 -4.87 -14.20
CA PHE A 27 3.55 -6.14 -13.85
C PHE A 27 4.04 -6.66 -12.50
N MET A 28 5.36 -6.59 -12.26
CA MET A 28 5.95 -6.99 -10.97
C MET A 28 5.43 -6.11 -9.84
N GLN A 29 5.37 -4.80 -10.07
CA GLN A 29 4.89 -3.83 -9.09
C GLN A 29 3.44 -4.10 -8.70
N ARG A 30 2.53 -4.28 -9.67
CA ARG A 30 1.11 -4.59 -9.39
C ARG A 30 0.93 -5.88 -8.59
N ARG A 31 1.77 -6.90 -8.84
CA ARG A 31 1.74 -8.15 -8.09
C ARG A 31 2.17 -7.95 -6.63
N ILE A 32 3.26 -7.21 -6.42
CA ILE A 32 3.77 -6.88 -5.08
C ILE A 32 2.75 -6.04 -4.30
N GLU A 33 2.20 -4.98 -4.92
CA GLU A 33 1.15 -4.14 -4.33
C GLU A 33 -0.07 -4.96 -3.91
N SER A 34 -0.55 -5.85 -4.78
CA SER A 34 -1.70 -6.70 -4.47
C SER A 34 -1.42 -7.67 -3.33
N LEU A 35 -0.22 -8.24 -3.25
CA LEU A 35 0.16 -9.16 -2.16
C LEU A 35 0.25 -8.40 -0.82
N LEU A 36 0.90 -7.24 -0.81
CA LEU A 36 1.00 -6.38 0.38
C LEU A 36 -0.39 -5.93 0.87
N ALA A 37 -1.30 -5.58 -0.05
CA ALA A 37 -2.68 -5.23 0.28
C ALA A 37 -3.45 -6.40 0.91
N VAL A 38 -3.27 -7.63 0.40
CA VAL A 38 -3.89 -8.83 0.99
C VAL A 38 -3.35 -9.12 2.39
N ILE A 39 -2.04 -8.95 2.61
CA ILE A 39 -1.43 -9.09 3.94
C ILE A 39 -1.99 -8.03 4.89
N SER A 40 -2.10 -6.77 4.46
CA SER A 40 -2.72 -5.70 5.24
C SER A 40 -4.17 -6.04 5.62
N ALA A 41 -4.98 -6.52 4.67
CA ALA A 41 -6.35 -6.95 4.93
C ALA A 41 -6.43 -8.13 5.92
N ALA A 42 -5.50 -9.08 5.87
CA ALA A 42 -5.43 -10.17 6.84
C ALA A 42 -5.13 -9.66 8.26
N ILE A 43 -4.24 -8.67 8.40
CA ILE A 43 -3.94 -8.03 9.69
C ILE A 43 -5.16 -7.27 10.22
N ILE A 44 -5.91 -6.57 9.36
CA ILE A 44 -7.18 -5.93 9.74
C ILE A 44 -8.16 -6.98 10.30
N LEU A 45 -8.33 -8.10 9.59
CA LEU A 45 -9.24 -9.16 10.03
C LEU A 45 -8.81 -9.78 11.37
N PHE A 46 -7.50 -9.97 11.57
CA PHE A 46 -6.96 -10.35 12.87
C PHE A 46 -7.25 -9.32 13.96
N LEU A 47 -7.02 -8.03 13.68
CA LEU A 47 -7.29 -6.94 14.61
C LEU A 47 -8.77 -6.87 15.00
N MET A 48 -9.69 -7.08 14.04
CA MET A 48 -11.13 -7.16 14.31
C MET A 48 -11.45 -8.32 15.27
N ALA A 49 -10.87 -9.50 15.05
CA ALA A 49 -11.07 -10.64 15.95
C ALA A 49 -10.46 -10.41 17.33
N TYR A 50 -9.29 -9.75 17.40
CA TYR A 50 -8.61 -9.40 18.64
C TYR A 50 -9.45 -8.44 19.49
N VAL A 51 -9.97 -7.37 18.89
CA VAL A 51 -10.86 -6.41 19.57
C VAL A 51 -12.18 -7.07 19.95
N LEU A 52 -12.74 -7.93 19.09
CA LEU A 52 -13.95 -8.69 19.44
C LEU A 52 -13.73 -9.59 20.66
N ALA A 53 -12.60 -10.32 20.72
CA ALA A 53 -12.26 -11.17 21.85
C ALA A 53 -12.12 -10.35 23.14
N GLU A 54 -11.54 -9.15 23.07
CA GLU A 54 -11.45 -8.23 24.20
C GLU A 54 -12.82 -7.84 24.73
N VAL A 55 -13.73 -7.42 23.84
CA VAL A 55 -15.09 -7.03 24.20
C VAL A 55 -15.84 -8.21 24.83
N LEU A 56 -15.73 -9.41 24.23
CA LEU A 56 -16.34 -10.62 24.79
C LEU A 56 -15.80 -10.93 26.18
N MET A 57 -14.48 -10.83 26.39
CA MET A 57 -13.86 -11.14 27.68
C MET A 57 -14.29 -10.16 28.76
N ARG A 58 -14.35 -8.88 28.41
CA ARG A 58 -14.81 -7.79 29.28
C ARG A 58 -16.25 -8.00 29.74
N TYR A 59 -17.18 -8.35 28.84
CA TYR A 59 -18.59 -8.49 29.20
C TYR A 59 -18.94 -9.88 29.77
N ALA A 60 -18.31 -10.96 29.31
CA ALA A 60 -18.64 -12.32 29.77
C ALA A 60 -17.88 -12.74 31.03
N PHE A 61 -16.62 -12.31 31.18
CA PHE A 61 -15.74 -12.76 32.27
C PHE A 61 -15.27 -11.61 33.18
N ASN A 62 -15.71 -10.37 32.91
CA ASN A 62 -15.30 -9.16 33.65
C ASN A 62 -13.78 -9.00 33.76
N SER A 63 -13.06 -9.57 32.79
CA SER A 63 -11.60 -9.60 32.72
C SER A 63 -11.21 -9.20 31.31
N PRO A 64 -10.88 -7.93 31.04
CA PRO A 64 -10.44 -7.51 29.71
C PRO A 64 -9.07 -8.10 29.39
N LEU A 65 -8.75 -8.27 28.11
CA LEU A 65 -7.41 -8.70 27.70
C LEU A 65 -6.37 -7.64 28.12
N PRO A 66 -5.28 -8.01 28.80
CA PRO A 66 -4.23 -7.07 29.17
C PRO A 66 -3.48 -6.59 27.91
N GLY A 67 -3.24 -5.29 27.80
CA GLY A 67 -2.49 -4.71 26.67
C GLY A 67 -3.28 -4.58 25.35
N HIS A 68 -4.62 -4.62 25.41
CA HIS A 68 -5.47 -4.59 24.21
C HIS A 68 -5.38 -3.28 23.41
N LEU A 69 -5.23 -2.14 24.09
CA LEU A 69 -5.12 -0.84 23.44
C LEU A 69 -3.77 -0.71 22.74
N GLU A 70 -2.68 -1.01 23.46
CA GLU A 70 -1.33 -0.91 22.94
C GLU A 70 -1.10 -1.88 21.77
N GLY A 71 -1.68 -3.10 21.86
CA GLY A 71 -1.63 -4.09 20.79
C GLY A 71 -2.35 -3.61 19.52
N ALA A 72 -3.53 -2.99 19.66
CA ALA A 72 -4.26 -2.43 18.54
C ALA A 72 -3.54 -1.24 17.89
N GLU A 73 -2.97 -0.35 18.72
CA GLU A 73 -2.21 0.81 18.26
C GLU A 73 -0.96 0.42 17.47
N LEU A 74 -0.25 -0.63 17.90
CA LEU A 74 0.96 -1.09 17.20
C LEU A 74 0.66 -1.73 15.82
N LEU A 75 -0.53 -2.30 15.65
CA LEU A 75 -0.95 -2.92 14.39
C LEU A 75 -1.37 -1.88 13.33
N LEU A 76 -1.83 -0.69 13.75
CA LEU A 76 -2.27 0.38 12.84
C LEU A 76 -1.18 0.80 11.83
N PRO A 77 0.06 1.14 12.24
CA PRO A 77 1.14 1.46 11.31
C PRO A 77 1.41 0.35 10.30
N MET A 78 1.39 -0.92 10.74
CA MET A 78 1.63 -2.06 9.85
C MET A 78 0.57 -2.12 8.75
N ILE A 79 -0.71 -2.00 9.12
CA ILE A 79 -1.83 -2.00 8.17
C ILE A 79 -1.67 -0.87 7.14
N VAL A 80 -1.39 0.35 7.61
CA VAL A 80 -1.28 1.55 6.75
C VAL A 80 -0.11 1.44 5.78
N PHE A 81 1.09 1.13 6.26
CA PHE A 81 2.29 1.08 5.40
C PHE A 81 2.27 -0.07 4.41
N LEU A 82 1.62 -1.20 4.74
CA LEU A 82 1.44 -2.31 3.81
C LEU A 82 0.44 -1.98 2.68
N ALA A 83 -0.61 -1.19 2.97
CA ALA A 83 -1.65 -0.87 1.99
C ALA A 83 -1.40 0.42 1.19
N VAL A 84 -0.49 1.31 1.64
CA VAL A 84 -0.34 2.66 1.06
C VAL A 84 -0.04 2.66 -0.43
N SER A 85 0.83 1.76 -0.90
CA SER A 85 1.19 1.68 -2.32
C SER A 85 0.00 1.27 -3.18
N TYR A 86 -0.80 0.31 -2.71
CA TYR A 86 -2.01 -0.13 -3.41
C TYR A 86 -3.05 0.99 -3.51
N THR A 87 -3.26 1.75 -2.43
CA THR A 87 -4.17 2.90 -2.42
C THR A 87 -3.72 3.98 -3.40
N GLN A 88 -2.41 4.25 -3.46
CA GLN A 88 -1.84 5.21 -4.41
C GLN A 88 -1.99 4.73 -5.86
N ALA A 89 -1.66 3.47 -6.16
CA ALA A 89 -1.77 2.90 -7.51
C ALA A 89 -3.21 2.92 -8.05
N ARG A 90 -4.21 2.87 -7.16
CA ARG A 90 -5.65 2.95 -7.52
C ARG A 90 -6.21 4.37 -7.53
N ASN A 91 -5.41 5.40 -7.21
CA ASN A 91 -5.90 6.76 -6.93
C ASN A 91 -7.04 6.77 -5.91
N GLY A 92 -7.00 5.85 -4.94
CA GLY A 92 -8.01 5.71 -3.88
C GLY A 92 -7.66 6.49 -2.61
N HIS A 93 -6.64 7.35 -2.68
CA HIS A 93 -6.27 8.20 -1.54
C HIS A 93 -7.32 9.29 -1.34
N VAL A 94 -7.56 9.67 -0.09
CA VAL A 94 -8.43 10.80 0.22
C VAL A 94 -7.68 12.07 -0.16
N GLY A 95 -8.11 12.73 -1.24
CA GLY A 95 -7.61 14.04 -1.63
C GLY A 95 -8.08 15.10 -0.65
N MET A 96 -7.22 16.05 -0.31
CA MET A 96 -7.57 17.19 0.52
C MET A 96 -7.22 18.48 -0.22
N SER A 97 -8.21 19.36 -0.37
CA SER A 97 -7.99 20.69 -0.93
C SER A 97 -7.53 21.64 0.17
N LEU A 98 -6.44 22.37 -0.08
CA LEU A 98 -5.80 23.25 0.91
C LEU A 98 -6.28 24.69 0.87
N VAL A 99 -6.85 25.15 -0.26
CA VAL A 99 -7.11 26.58 -0.51
C VAL A 99 -8.53 26.85 -0.97
N VAL A 100 -9.12 26.01 -1.83
CA VAL A 100 -10.50 26.15 -2.31
C VAL A 100 -11.11 24.77 -2.44
N ASP A 101 -12.28 24.57 -1.84
CA ASP A 101 -13.09 23.35 -1.97
C ASP A 101 -13.84 23.34 -3.31
#